data_AF-A0A848XQT2-F1
#
_entry.id   AF-A0A848XQT2-F1
#
_cell.length_a   1.000
_cell.length_b   1.000
_cell.length_c   1.000
_cell.angle_alpha   90.00
_cell.angle_beta   90.00
_cell.angle_gamma   90.00
#
_symmetry.space_group_name_H-M   'P 1'
#
loop_
_entity.id
_entity.type
_entity.pdbx_description
1 polymer ?
#
loop_
_entity_poly.entity_id
_entity_poly.type
_entity_poly.pdbx_seq_one_letter_code
_entity_poly.pdbx_strand_id
1 'polypeptide(L)'
;MNIDQRSTPHRSIQTLPNRRTFLVSVGRVAAVLAFVPRSASALAATEPLPFPGHPEPRPDVDGSLVLPREKVAPRMGELFDGIREIPHIADGLGCHCGCGFIEGMRSLLSCYEGVGMAQGCHICEGEGRLAVRLAREGASLTEIREAIDRAYG
;
A
#
# COMPACT_ATOMS: atom_id res chain seq x y z
N MET A 1 48.22 31.72 -44.09
CA MET A 1 46.91 31.70 -44.82
C MET A 1 45.92 31.12 -43.83
N ASN A 2 45.26 31.90 -42.98
CA ASN A 2 44.29 32.99 -43.17
C ASN A 2 42.95 32.53 -43.78
N ILE A 3 41.87 33.12 -43.23
CA ILE A 3 40.41 32.87 -43.40
C ILE A 3 39.90 31.89 -42.32
N ASP A 4 39.47 32.31 -41.12
CA ASP A 4 38.42 33.27 -40.75
C ASP A 4 37.03 32.89 -41.31
N GLN A 5 36.12 32.40 -40.45
CA GLN A 5 34.83 33.06 -40.25
C GLN A 5 33.98 32.39 -39.18
N ARG A 6 33.57 33.26 -38.24
CA ARG A 6 32.55 33.09 -37.22
C ARG A 6 31.19 32.79 -37.87
N SER A 7 30.38 31.96 -37.24
CA SER A 7 28.93 31.96 -37.44
C SER A 7 28.23 31.56 -36.14
N THR A 8 27.31 32.43 -35.73
CA THR A 8 26.64 32.61 -34.45
C THR A 8 25.55 31.56 -34.15
N PRO A 9 25.23 31.29 -32.86
CA PRO A 9 24.02 30.53 -32.52
C PRO A 9 22.75 31.36 -32.79
N HIS A 10 21.87 30.82 -33.64
CA HIS A 10 20.56 31.38 -33.94
C HIS A 10 19.63 31.22 -32.72
N ARG A 11 19.62 32.21 -31.82
CA ARG A 11 18.70 32.28 -30.70
C ARG A 11 17.32 32.71 -31.23
N SER A 12 16.46 31.73 -31.50
CA SER A 12 15.08 32.00 -31.94
C SER A 12 14.33 32.73 -30.83
N ILE A 13 14.03 34.01 -31.06
CA ILE A 13 13.20 34.85 -30.19
C ILE A 13 11.76 34.34 -30.33
N GLN A 14 11.33 33.51 -29.39
CA GLN A 14 9.91 33.13 -29.29
C GLN A 14 9.11 34.37 -28.88
N THR A 15 8.31 34.86 -29.81
CA THR A 15 7.36 35.95 -29.62
C THR A 15 6.32 35.51 -28.60
N LEU A 16 6.32 36.12 -27.41
CA LEU A 16 5.31 35.86 -26.39
C LEU A 16 3.93 36.28 -26.91
N PRO A 17 2.93 35.38 -26.95
CA PRO A 17 1.61 35.72 -27.44
C PRO A 17 0.88 36.71 -26.52
N ASN A 18 0.26 37.71 -27.15
CA ASN A 18 -0.47 38.80 -26.51
C ASN A 18 -1.61 38.26 -25.63
N ARG A 19 -1.75 38.81 -24.41
CA ARG A 19 -2.73 38.37 -23.38
C ARG A 19 -4.18 38.29 -23.87
N ARG A 20 -4.52 39.02 -24.93
CA ARG A 20 -5.86 39.02 -25.55
C ARG A 20 -6.14 37.76 -26.37
N THR A 21 -5.13 37.13 -26.97
CA THR A 21 -5.31 35.93 -27.78
C THR A 21 -5.51 34.67 -26.92
N PHE A 22 -4.97 34.67 -25.69
CA PHE A 22 -5.12 33.57 -24.73
C PHE A 22 -6.53 33.48 -24.13
N LEU A 23 -7.23 34.62 -23.98
CA LEU A 23 -8.58 34.64 -23.39
C LEU A 23 -9.67 34.15 -24.36
N VAL A 24 -9.45 34.23 -25.68
CA VAL A 24 -10.42 33.77 -26.68
C VAL A 24 -10.40 32.24 -26.85
N SER A 25 -9.24 31.60 -26.64
CA SER A 25 -9.10 30.13 -26.75
C SER A 25 -9.66 29.38 -25.52
N VAL A 26 -9.70 29.99 -24.33
CA VAL A 26 -10.30 29.36 -23.13
C VAL A 26 -11.83 29.29 -23.23
N GLY A 27 -12.48 30.28 -23.87
CA GLY A 27 -13.94 30.33 -23.97
C GLY A 27 -14.57 29.23 -24.85
N ARG A 28 -13.83 28.64 -25.79
CA ARG A 28 -14.38 27.63 -26.73
C ARG A 28 -14.25 26.18 -26.26
N VAL A 29 -13.39 25.88 -25.28
CA VAL A 29 -13.31 24.54 -24.66
C VAL A 29 -14.44 24.33 -23.64
N ALA A 30 -14.90 25.40 -23.00
CA ALA A 30 -15.97 25.33 -21.98
C ALA A 30 -17.33 24.89 -22.55
N ALA A 31 -17.62 25.14 -23.83
CA ALA A 31 -18.93 24.86 -24.42
C ALA A 31 -19.14 23.38 -24.84
N VAL A 32 -18.08 22.58 -25.00
CA VAL A 32 -18.20 21.16 -25.41
C VAL A 32 -18.43 20.24 -24.20
N LEU A 33 -18.06 20.66 -22.99
CA LEU A 33 -18.27 19.87 -21.75
C LEU A 33 -19.71 19.96 -21.20
N ALA A 34 -20.54 20.86 -21.72
CA ALA A 34 -21.90 21.06 -21.23
C ALA A 34 -22.92 20.03 -21.76
N PHE A 35 -22.54 19.17 -22.71
CA PHE A 35 -23.43 18.18 -23.35
C PHE A 35 -23.00 16.72 -23.15
N VAL A 36 -22.12 16.44 -22.19
CA VAL A 36 -21.89 15.05 -21.76
C VAL A 36 -23.02 14.65 -20.82
N PRO A 37 -23.84 13.63 -21.15
CA PRO A 37 -24.90 13.19 -20.27
C PRO A 37 -24.30 12.75 -18.93
N ARG A 38 -24.80 13.37 -17.86
CA ARG A 38 -24.43 13.14 -16.45
C ARG A 38 -24.79 11.73 -15.94
N SER A 39 -25.18 10.81 -16.81
CA SER A 39 -25.60 9.45 -16.50
C SER A 39 -24.47 8.43 -16.55
N ALA A 40 -23.24 8.81 -16.89
CA ALA A 40 -22.07 7.92 -16.91
C ALA A 40 -21.21 7.99 -15.62
N SER A 41 -21.70 8.62 -14.56
CA SER A 41 -21.07 8.61 -13.23
C SER A 41 -21.73 7.58 -12.32
N ALA A 42 -21.79 6.34 -12.78
CA ALA A 42 -22.16 5.19 -11.96
C ALA A 42 -21.12 4.08 -12.15
N LEU A 43 -19.84 4.45 -12.06
CA LEU A 43 -18.88 3.52 -11.47
C LEU A 43 -19.28 3.47 -10.00
N ALA A 44 -20.10 2.47 -9.66
CA ALA A 44 -20.47 2.17 -8.29
C ALA A 44 -19.20 2.23 -7.45
N ALA A 45 -19.18 3.13 -6.47
CA ALA A 45 -18.25 3.01 -5.38
C ALA A 45 -18.54 1.64 -4.76
N THR A 46 -17.71 0.65 -5.08
CA THR A 46 -17.65 -0.57 -4.29
C THR A 46 -17.24 -0.12 -2.91
N GLU A 47 -18.19 -0.11 -1.98
CA GLU A 47 -17.91 0.05 -0.56
C GLU A 47 -16.74 -0.86 -0.22
N PRO A 48 -15.69 -0.36 0.45
CA PRO A 48 -14.57 -1.19 0.88
C PRO A 48 -15.11 -2.44 1.59
N LEU A 49 -14.58 -3.62 1.27
CA LEU A 49 -14.96 -4.83 1.98
C LEU A 49 -14.72 -4.60 3.48
N PRO A 50 -15.70 -4.88 4.35
CA PRO A 50 -15.59 -4.55 5.77
C PRO A 50 -14.41 -5.31 6.39
N PHE A 51 -13.53 -4.58 7.07
CA PHE A 51 -12.46 -5.17 7.88
C PHE A 51 -13.10 -5.98 9.01
N PRO A 52 -12.83 -7.30 9.11
CA PRO A 52 -13.48 -8.16 10.09
C PRO A 52 -13.04 -7.89 11.54
N GLY A 53 -12.12 -6.94 11.77
CA GLY A 53 -11.59 -6.62 13.09
C GLY A 53 -10.43 -7.50 13.51
N HIS A 54 -9.86 -7.21 14.68
CA HIS A 54 -8.87 -8.07 15.30
C HIS A 54 -9.54 -9.26 16.01
N PRO A 55 -9.23 -10.52 15.64
CA PRO A 55 -9.76 -11.68 16.33
C PRO A 55 -9.05 -11.87 17.68
N GLU A 56 -9.66 -12.65 18.57
CA GLU A 56 -8.96 -13.08 19.78
C GLU A 56 -7.93 -14.18 19.44
N PRO A 57 -6.71 -14.16 20.01
CA PRO A 57 -5.73 -15.21 19.80
C PRO A 57 -6.27 -16.57 20.21
N ARG A 58 -5.95 -17.59 19.41
CA ARG A 58 -6.20 -18.97 19.81
C ARG A 58 -5.25 -19.38 20.94
N PRO A 59 -5.69 -20.22 21.90
CA PRO A 59 -4.87 -20.64 23.03
C PRO A 59 -3.78 -21.66 22.64
N ASP A 60 -3.92 -22.34 21.51
CA ASP A 60 -3.07 -23.45 21.06
C ASP A 60 -2.09 -23.07 19.93
N VAL A 61 -1.97 -21.78 19.61
CA VAL A 61 -1.10 -21.31 18.52
C VAL A 61 0.34 -21.11 18.99
N ASP A 62 1.29 -21.78 18.35
CA ASP A 62 2.70 -21.82 18.76
C ASP A 62 3.69 -21.36 17.67
N GLY A 63 3.18 -20.96 16.50
CA GLY A 63 4.00 -20.49 15.38
C GLY A 63 4.69 -21.61 14.59
N SER A 64 4.46 -22.88 14.94
CA SER A 64 5.05 -24.04 14.24
C SER A 64 4.67 -24.12 12.76
N LEU A 65 3.53 -23.53 12.38
CA LEU A 65 3.05 -23.47 11.00
C LEU A 65 3.59 -22.28 10.19
N VAL A 66 4.28 -21.33 10.84
CA VAL A 66 4.92 -20.19 10.15
C VAL A 66 6.03 -20.72 9.26
N LEU A 67 6.05 -20.32 7.99
CA LEU A 67 7.03 -20.81 7.03
C LEU A 67 8.47 -20.57 7.52
N PRO A 68 9.35 -21.59 7.47
CA PRO A 68 10.76 -21.43 7.83
C PRO A 68 11.47 -20.49 6.85
N ARG A 69 12.49 -19.78 7.33
CA ARG A 69 13.22 -18.77 6.53
C ARG A 69 13.79 -19.31 5.22
N GLU A 70 14.10 -20.61 5.17
CA GLU A 70 14.61 -21.30 3.98
C GLU A 70 13.56 -21.48 2.88
N LYS A 71 12.27 -21.35 3.22
CA LYS A 71 11.13 -21.48 2.29
C LYS A 71 10.59 -20.12 1.83
N VAL A 72 11.19 -19.01 2.23
CA VAL A 72 10.78 -17.66 1.84
C VAL A 72 11.91 -16.91 1.16
N ALA A 73 11.59 -15.80 0.50
CA ALA A 73 12.62 -14.91 -0.06
C ALA A 73 13.60 -14.47 1.05
N PRO A 74 14.93 -14.39 0.80
CA PRO A 74 15.92 -14.11 1.83
C PRO A 74 15.65 -12.83 2.66
N ARG A 75 15.10 -11.77 2.04
CA ARG A 75 14.72 -10.52 2.72
C ARG A 75 13.61 -10.66 3.77
N MET A 76 12.86 -11.77 3.70
CA MET A 76 11.69 -12.06 4.52
C MET A 76 12.02 -12.96 5.70
N GLY A 77 13.14 -13.67 5.67
CA GLY A 77 13.47 -14.68 6.69
C GLY A 77 13.42 -14.15 8.12
N GLU A 78 14.01 -12.98 8.37
CA GLU A 78 13.99 -12.35 9.69
C GLU A 78 12.57 -12.00 10.15
N LEU A 79 11.72 -11.53 9.24
CA LEU A 79 10.35 -11.18 9.57
C LEU A 79 9.52 -12.43 9.90
N PHE A 80 9.67 -13.50 9.12
CA PHE A 80 8.98 -14.77 9.38
C PHE A 80 9.43 -15.39 10.72
N ASP A 81 10.73 -15.32 11.05
CA ASP A 81 11.20 -15.78 12.36
C ASP A 81 10.67 -14.91 13.49
N GLY A 82 10.64 -13.58 13.32
CA GLY A 82 10.04 -12.67 14.30
C GLY A 82 8.56 -12.98 14.54
N ILE A 83 7.79 -13.26 13.49
CA ILE A 83 6.37 -13.67 13.65
C ILE A 83 6.25 -15.01 14.37
N ARG A 84 7.14 -15.97 14.09
CA ARG A 84 7.20 -17.25 14.81
C ARG A 84 7.47 -17.08 16.31
N GLU A 85 8.19 -16.03 16.71
CA GLU A 85 8.44 -15.71 18.12
C GLU A 85 7.21 -15.11 18.83
N ILE A 86 6.25 -14.55 18.10
CA ILE A 86 5.07 -13.87 18.64
C ILE A 86 3.73 -14.41 18.10
N PRO A 87 3.52 -15.74 18.06
CA PRO A 87 2.41 -16.35 17.33
C PRO A 87 1.05 -15.94 17.90
N HIS A 88 0.90 -15.87 19.23
CA HIS A 88 -0.33 -15.41 19.86
C HIS A 88 -0.65 -13.94 19.52
N ILE A 89 0.37 -13.08 19.43
CA ILE A 89 0.15 -11.67 19.05
C ILE A 89 -0.28 -11.62 17.59
N ALA A 90 0.45 -12.26 16.68
CA ALA A 90 0.13 -12.28 15.26
C ALA A 90 -1.25 -12.93 14.98
N ASP A 91 -1.65 -13.94 15.75
CA ASP A 91 -2.98 -14.56 15.63
C ASP A 91 -4.10 -13.66 16.14
N GLY A 92 -3.79 -12.75 17.05
CA GLY A 92 -4.70 -11.75 17.60
C GLY A 92 -4.84 -10.47 16.76
N LEU A 93 -4.19 -10.40 15.61
CA LEU A 93 -4.21 -9.25 14.72
C LEU A 93 -4.99 -9.57 13.45
N GLY A 94 -6.11 -8.90 13.19
CA GLY A 94 -6.68 -8.79 11.85
C GLY A 94 -5.78 -7.94 10.96
N CYS A 95 -5.60 -8.35 9.71
CA CYS A 95 -4.77 -7.63 8.74
C CYS A 95 -5.61 -6.70 7.86
N HIS A 96 -5.21 -5.44 7.71
CA HIS A 96 -5.91 -4.43 6.91
C HIS A 96 -5.72 -4.57 5.40
N CYS A 97 -5.03 -5.62 4.94
CA CYS A 97 -4.87 -5.89 3.51
C CYS A 97 -6.19 -6.25 2.79
N GLY A 98 -7.26 -6.50 3.55
CA GLY A 98 -8.59 -6.80 3.04
C GLY A 98 -8.84 -8.28 2.79
N CYS A 99 -7.84 -9.16 2.81
CA CYS A 99 -8.03 -10.60 2.54
C CYS A 99 -8.78 -11.38 3.64
N GLY A 100 -9.21 -10.73 4.73
CA GLY A 100 -9.83 -11.39 5.89
C GLY A 100 -11.14 -12.14 5.61
N PHE A 101 -11.75 -11.94 4.44
CA PHE A 101 -12.94 -12.69 3.99
C PHE A 101 -12.60 -14.02 3.30
N ILE A 102 -11.33 -14.25 2.97
CA ILE A 102 -10.88 -15.49 2.32
C ILE A 102 -10.78 -16.59 3.37
N GLU A 103 -11.32 -17.77 3.08
CA GLU A 103 -11.23 -18.92 3.97
C GLU A 103 -9.76 -19.21 4.32
N GLY A 104 -9.49 -19.35 5.63
CA GLY A 104 -8.13 -19.55 6.15
C GLY A 104 -7.35 -18.25 6.44
N MET A 105 -7.79 -17.08 5.98
CA MET A 105 -7.14 -15.79 6.25
C MET A 105 -7.76 -15.08 7.47
N ARG A 106 -7.74 -15.75 8.62
CA ARG A 106 -8.32 -15.26 9.89
C ARG A 106 -7.60 -14.03 10.43
N SER A 107 -6.26 -14.10 10.45
CA SER A 107 -5.39 -13.20 11.19
C SER A 107 -4.14 -12.90 10.37
N LEU A 108 -3.33 -11.96 10.85
CA LEU A 108 -2.03 -11.65 10.30
C LEU A 108 -1.15 -12.89 10.30
N LEU A 109 -1.21 -13.73 11.34
CA LEU A 109 -0.48 -14.99 11.40
C LEU A 109 -0.75 -15.89 10.19
N SER A 110 -2.01 -16.00 9.75
CA SER A 110 -2.38 -16.81 8.58
C SER A 110 -1.63 -16.39 7.30
N CYS A 111 -1.23 -15.12 7.19
CA CYS A 111 -0.44 -14.63 6.05
C CYS A 111 1.01 -15.14 6.07
N TYR A 112 1.54 -15.56 7.22
CA TYR A 112 2.88 -16.11 7.40
C TYR A 112 2.92 -17.65 7.38
N GLU A 113 1.76 -18.29 7.35
CA GLU A 113 1.59 -19.74 7.28
C GLU A 113 1.30 -20.21 5.84
N GLY A 114 1.32 -21.53 5.64
CA GLY A 114 0.86 -22.15 4.39
C GLY A 114 1.61 -21.66 3.14
N VAL A 115 0.91 -20.94 2.26
CA VAL A 115 1.47 -20.37 1.02
C VAL A 115 2.30 -19.09 1.27
N GLY A 116 2.28 -18.52 2.48
CA GLY A 116 3.09 -17.37 2.86
C GLY A 116 2.72 -16.09 2.11
N MET A 117 1.45 -15.68 2.16
CA MET A 117 0.94 -14.48 1.47
C MET A 117 1.66 -13.19 1.86
N ALA A 118 2.22 -13.13 3.07
CA ALA A 118 3.04 -12.01 3.52
C ALA A 118 4.26 -11.77 2.61
N GLN A 119 4.73 -12.74 1.82
CA GLN A 119 5.84 -12.53 0.88
C GLN A 119 5.50 -11.61 -0.31
N GLY A 120 4.21 -11.45 -0.61
CA GLY A 120 3.71 -10.69 -1.76
C GLY A 120 2.85 -9.48 -1.39
N CYS A 121 2.46 -9.33 -0.12
CA CYS A 121 1.60 -8.25 0.34
C CYS A 121 2.36 -7.29 1.26
N HIS A 122 2.64 -6.08 0.76
CA HIS A 122 3.37 -5.06 1.51
C HIS A 122 2.66 -4.60 2.80
N ILE A 123 1.33 -4.72 2.87
CA ILE A 123 0.55 -4.45 4.09
C ILE A 123 0.86 -5.51 5.14
N CYS A 124 0.77 -6.80 4.78
CA CYS A 124 1.12 -7.90 5.69
C CYS A 124 2.59 -7.80 6.15
N GLU A 125 3.51 -7.45 5.25
CA GLU A 125 4.92 -7.22 5.60
C GLU A 125 5.07 -6.08 6.62
N GLY A 126 4.40 -4.95 6.37
CA GLY A 126 4.48 -3.76 7.21
C GLY A 126 3.89 -3.97 8.61
N GLU A 127 2.67 -4.51 8.66
CA GLU A 127 2.00 -4.85 9.92
C GLU A 127 2.82 -5.85 10.74
N GLY A 128 3.37 -6.88 10.10
CA GLY A 128 4.21 -7.84 10.78
C GLY A 128 5.48 -7.21 11.36
N ARG A 129 6.15 -6.33 10.60
CA ARG A 129 7.33 -5.60 11.10
C ARG A 129 6.97 -4.70 12.28
N LEU A 130 5.84 -4.02 12.22
CA LEU A 130 5.35 -3.18 13.32
C LEU A 130 5.04 -4.03 14.56
N ALA A 131 4.31 -5.12 14.40
CA ALA A 131 3.95 -6.03 15.49
C ALA A 131 5.18 -6.66 16.16
N VAL A 132 6.12 -7.21 15.36
CA VAL A 132 7.37 -7.80 15.89
C VAL A 132 8.18 -6.76 16.66
N ARG A 133 8.31 -5.55 16.13
CA ARG A 133 9.03 -4.47 16.81
C ARG A 133 8.38 -4.11 18.14
N LEU A 134 7.08 -3.83 18.16
CA LEU A 134 6.36 -3.44 19.37
C LEU A 134 6.32 -4.56 20.42
N ALA A 135 6.17 -5.81 19.99
CA ALA A 135 6.23 -6.96 20.90
C ALA A 135 7.61 -7.09 21.56
N ARG A 136 8.70 -6.86 20.81
CA ARG A 136 10.07 -6.83 21.36
C ARG A 136 10.29 -5.64 22.31
N GLU A 137 9.56 -4.54 22.10
CA GLU A 137 9.53 -3.38 23.02
C GLU A 137 8.66 -3.63 24.27
N GLY A 138 7.94 -4.77 24.34
CA GLY A 138 7.11 -5.15 25.48
C GLY A 138 5.68 -4.60 25.44
N ALA A 139 5.22 -4.09 24.29
CA ALA A 139 3.85 -3.62 24.14
C ALA A 139 2.85 -4.77 24.31
N SER A 140 1.71 -4.47 24.91
CA SER A 140 0.58 -5.38 25.04
C SER A 140 -0.13 -5.59 23.69
N LEU A 141 -0.89 -6.69 23.56
CA LEU A 141 -1.68 -6.96 22.36
C LEU A 141 -2.63 -5.80 22.03
N THR A 142 -3.25 -5.18 23.03
CA THR A 142 -4.14 -4.02 22.83
C THR A 142 -3.39 -2.84 22.22
N GLU A 143 -2.22 -2.48 22.76
CA GLU A 143 -1.41 -1.38 22.22
C GLU A 143 -0.93 -1.67 20.79
N ILE A 144 -0.60 -2.93 20.50
CA ILE A 144 -0.20 -3.36 19.15
C ILE A 144 -1.38 -3.25 18.17
N ARG A 145 -2.58 -3.71 18.57
CA ARG A 145 -3.82 -3.57 17.77
C ARG A 145 -4.07 -2.09 17.44
N GLU A 146 -4.05 -1.22 18.44
CA GLU A 146 -4.25 0.22 18.25
C GLU A 146 -3.18 0.87 17.35
N ALA A 147 -1.92 0.41 17.45
CA ALA A 147 -0.85 0.91 16.59
C ALA A 147 -1.02 0.47 15.13
N ILE A 148 -1.49 -0.77 14.90
CA ILE A 148 -1.79 -1.31 13.58
C ILE A 148 -2.96 -0.56 12.96
N ASP A 149 -4.07 -0.42 13.69
CA ASP A 149 -5.25 0.31 13.23
C ASP A 149 -4.91 1.76 12.85
N ARG A 150 -4.07 2.44 13.65
CA ARG A 150 -3.65 3.81 13.35
C ARG A 150 -2.76 3.92 12.11
N ALA A 151 -2.00 2.87 11.79
CA ALA A 151 -1.04 2.88 10.69
C ALA A 151 -1.65 2.38 9.36
N TYR A 152 -2.67 1.53 9.41
CA TYR A 152 -3.19 0.81 8.24
C TYR A 152 -4.72 0.88 8.06
N GLY A 153 -5.47 1.31 9.07
CA GLY A 153 -6.94 1.42 9.04
C GLY A 153 -7.50 2.75 8.56
#